data_AF-A0A9D3LQM5-F1
#
_entry.id   AF-A0A9D3LQM5-F1
#
_cell.length_a   1.000
_cell.length_b   1.000
_cell.length_c   1.000
_cell.angle_alpha   90.00
_cell.angle_beta   90.00
_cell.angle_gamma   90.00
#
_symmetry.space_group_name_H-M   'P 1'
#
loop_
_entity.id
_entity.type
_entity.pdbx_description
1 polymer ?
#
loop_
_entity_poly.entity_id
_entity_poly.type
_entity_poly.pdbx_seq_one_letter_code
_entity_poly.pdbx_strand_id
1 'polypeptide(L)'
;MGIRNHRKENCARHMTPSPLAPEASDDIIQPRRVTNPVQESPTHRSLHRELLFSHRRGLLLGGKPELQRVLQQRRLEQDVPPPSDLEQELRKRKQRLQEYEQEELKRKEGQENIPEFVRVKENLRHVRVAVQ
;
A
#
# COMPACT_ATOMS: atom_id res chain seq x y z
N MET A 1 14.31 -24.44 6.06
CA MET A 1 13.40 -25.58 5.83
C MET A 1 12.29 -25.14 4.88
N GLY A 2 12.25 -25.70 3.67
CA GLY A 2 11.40 -25.22 2.57
C GLY A 2 9.96 -25.74 2.63
N ILE A 3 9.00 -24.85 2.36
CA ILE A 3 7.57 -25.20 2.23
C ILE A 3 7.35 -25.77 0.83
N ARG A 4 7.22 -27.09 0.76
CA ARG A 4 6.87 -27.85 -0.45
C ARG A 4 5.41 -27.54 -0.81
N ASN A 5 5.18 -26.73 -1.83
CA ASN A 5 3.84 -26.56 -2.39
C ASN A 5 3.42 -27.82 -3.14
N HIS A 6 2.30 -28.41 -2.73
CA HIS A 6 1.73 -29.61 -3.30
C HIS A 6 1.08 -29.22 -4.63
N ARG A 7 1.85 -29.37 -5.70
CA ARG A 7 1.37 -29.25 -7.08
C ARG A 7 0.39 -30.41 -7.29
N LYS A 8 -0.92 -30.15 -7.19
CA LYS A 8 -1.96 -31.06 -7.70
C LYS A 8 -1.80 -31.13 -9.22
N GLU A 9 -0.85 -31.91 -9.68
CA GLU A 9 -0.81 -32.42 -11.03
C GLU A 9 -1.88 -33.50 -11.13
N ASN A 10 -3.14 -33.09 -11.34
CA ASN A 10 -4.13 -33.99 -11.89
C ASN A 10 -4.21 -33.72 -13.40
N CYS A 11 -3.09 -34.00 -14.07
CA CYS A 11 -3.06 -34.17 -15.51
C CYS A 11 -3.72 -35.54 -15.75
N ALA A 12 -4.98 -35.53 -16.17
CA ALA A 12 -5.71 -36.74 -16.50
C ALA A 12 -4.87 -37.55 -17.49
N ARG A 13 -4.35 -38.67 -16.98
CA ARG A 13 -3.61 -39.67 -17.75
C ARG A 13 -4.48 -40.09 -18.93
N HIS A 14 -3.93 -39.86 -20.12
CA HIS A 14 -4.25 -40.59 -21.33
C HIS A 14 -4.16 -42.09 -21.00
N MET A 15 -5.30 -42.76 -20.90
CA MET A 15 -5.36 -44.21 -20.86
C MET A 15 -5.51 -44.66 -22.31
N THR A 16 -4.46 -45.29 -22.84
CA THR A 16 -4.52 -46.09 -24.05
C THR A 16 -5.53 -47.23 -23.84
N PRO A 17 -6.50 -47.46 -24.75
CA PRO A 17 -7.36 -48.61 -24.64
C PRO A 17 -6.61 -49.85 -25.14
N SER A 18 -6.45 -50.84 -24.26
CA SER A 18 -6.00 -52.20 -24.62
C SER A 18 -7.14 -52.95 -25.31
N PRO A 19 -6.93 -53.63 -26.45
CA PRO A 19 -8.00 -54.33 -27.15
C PRO A 19 -8.10 -55.79 -26.69
N LEU A 20 -9.09 -56.09 -25.85
CA LEU A 20 -9.64 -57.44 -25.67
C LEU A 20 -11.16 -57.33 -25.65
N ALA A 21 -11.80 -57.94 -26.65
CA ALA A 21 -13.25 -57.99 -26.87
C ALA A 21 -13.90 -59.13 -26.02
N PRO A 22 -15.19 -59.48 -26.23
CA PRO A 22 -16.39 -58.74 -25.88
C PRO A 22 -17.32 -59.60 -25.00
N GLU A 23 -17.82 -59.11 -23.88
CA GLU A 23 -18.99 -59.73 -23.23
C GLU A 23 -19.98 -58.62 -22.85
N ALA A 24 -21.06 -58.59 -23.62
CA ALA A 24 -22.13 -57.63 -23.51
C ALA A 24 -22.80 -57.73 -22.15
N SER A 25 -22.54 -56.75 -21.29
CA SER A 25 -23.46 -56.36 -20.22
C SER A 25 -24.21 -55.12 -20.71
N ASP A 26 -25.21 -55.36 -21.56
CA ASP A 26 -25.99 -54.33 -22.27
C ASP A 26 -26.98 -53.55 -21.38
N ASP A 27 -27.03 -53.80 -20.06
CA ASP A 27 -28.03 -53.20 -19.16
C ASP A 27 -27.48 -52.22 -18.11
N ILE A 28 -26.21 -51.80 -18.18
CA ILE A 28 -25.66 -50.79 -17.25
C ILE A 28 -25.47 -49.45 -17.98
N ILE A 29 -26.31 -48.46 -17.63
CA ILE A 29 -26.14 -47.08 -18.08
C ILE A 29 -24.79 -46.56 -17.54
N GLN A 30 -23.78 -46.49 -18.42
CA GLN A 30 -22.51 -45.88 -18.06
C GLN A 30 -22.70 -44.36 -17.91
N PRO A 31 -22.23 -43.73 -16.82
CA PRO A 31 -22.31 -42.30 -16.68
C PRO A 31 -21.50 -41.63 -17.80
N ARG A 32 -22.22 -40.96 -18.72
CA ARG A 32 -21.62 -40.19 -19.80
C ARG A 32 -20.83 -39.05 -19.18
N ARG A 33 -19.51 -39.02 -19.43
CA ARG A 33 -18.70 -37.86 -19.10
C ARG A 33 -19.17 -36.70 -19.98
N VAL A 34 -19.91 -35.77 -19.39
CA VAL A 34 -20.22 -34.49 -20.04
C VAL A 34 -18.90 -33.74 -20.16
N THR A 35 -18.51 -33.41 -21.38
CA THR A 35 -17.26 -32.69 -21.56
C THR A 35 -17.41 -31.27 -21.06
N ASN A 36 -16.43 -30.82 -20.27
CA ASN A 36 -16.44 -29.48 -19.74
C ASN A 36 -15.92 -28.52 -20.83
N PRO A 37 -16.77 -27.66 -21.42
CA PRO A 37 -16.38 -26.79 -22.54
C PRO A 37 -15.22 -25.84 -22.15
N VAL A 38 -15.10 -25.51 -20.87
CA VAL A 38 -14.02 -24.68 -20.29
C VAL A 38 -12.66 -25.40 -20.30
N GLN A 39 -12.67 -26.74 -20.26
CA GLN A 39 -11.47 -27.59 -20.30
C GLN A 39 -11.10 -28.01 -21.74
N GLU A 40 -12.08 -28.06 -22.65
CA GLU A 40 -11.83 -28.40 -24.05
C GLU A 40 -11.12 -27.27 -24.81
N SER A 41 -11.46 -26.00 -24.54
CA SER A 41 -10.85 -24.85 -25.21
C SER A 41 -9.40 -24.63 -24.73
N PRO A 42 -8.37 -24.87 -25.57
CA PRO A 42 -6.97 -24.65 -25.19
C PRO A 42 -6.69 -23.17 -24.92
N THR A 43 -7.34 -22.29 -25.69
CA THR A 43 -7.25 -20.83 -25.55
C THR A 43 -7.76 -20.37 -24.18
N HIS A 44 -8.90 -20.89 -23.73
CA HIS A 44 -9.44 -20.56 -22.41
C HIS A 44 -8.50 -20.99 -21.28
N ARG A 45 -7.96 -22.21 -21.38
CA ARG A 45 -6.99 -22.72 -20.40
C ARG A 45 -5.70 -21.90 -20.38
N SER A 46 -5.20 -21.49 -21.54
CA SER A 46 -4.03 -20.63 -21.66
C SER A 46 -4.26 -19.28 -20.99
N LEU A 47 -5.39 -18.63 -21.29
CA LEU A 47 -5.77 -17.36 -20.68
C LEU A 47 -5.91 -17.47 -19.16
N HIS A 48 -6.56 -18.52 -18.65
CA HIS A 48 -6.70 -18.74 -17.21
C HIS A 48 -5.33 -18.88 -16.52
N ARG A 49 -4.40 -19.61 -17.15
CA ARG A 49 -3.04 -19.76 -16.65
C ARG A 49 -2.30 -18.43 -16.62
N GLU A 50 -2.41 -17.63 -17.69
CA GLU A 50 -1.81 -16.30 -17.78
C GLU A 50 -2.37 -15.35 -16.71
N LEU A 51 -3.69 -15.31 -16.55
CA LEU A 51 -4.35 -14.45 -15.56
C LEU A 51 -3.90 -14.77 -14.13
N LEU A 52 -3.86 -16.06 -13.77
CA LEU A 52 -3.35 -16.50 -12.46
C LEU A 52 -1.86 -16.16 -12.28
N PHE A 53 -1.06 -16.29 -13.34
CA PHE A 53 0.36 -15.96 -13.31
C PHE A 53 0.59 -14.46 -13.11
N SER A 54 -0.12 -13.62 -13.87
CA SER A 54 -0.07 -12.16 -13.75
C SER A 54 -0.53 -11.70 -12.36
N HIS A 55 -1.56 -12.34 -11.80
CA HIS A 55 -2.03 -12.02 -10.43
C HIS A 55 -1.00 -12.39 -9.36
N ARG A 56 -0.44 -13.61 -9.43
CA ARG A 56 0.60 -14.06 -8.48
C ARG A 56 1.88 -13.22 -8.57
N ARG A 57 2.23 -12.74 -9.76
CA ARG A 57 3.42 -11.89 -9.97
C ARG A 57 3.14 -10.40 -9.77
N GLY A 58 1.89 -10.02 -9.49
CA GLY A 58 1.49 -8.61 -9.33
C GLY A 58 1.63 -7.77 -10.59
N LEU A 59 1.58 -8.39 -11.77
CA LEU A 59 1.70 -7.72 -13.08
C LEU A 59 0.36 -7.16 -13.60
N LEU A 60 -0.74 -7.43 -12.91
CA LEU A 60 -2.06 -6.90 -13.26
C LEU A 60 -2.13 -5.40 -12.97
N LEU A 61 -2.52 -4.61 -13.98
CA LEU A 61 -2.71 -3.16 -13.92
C LEU A 61 -3.85 -2.71 -12.99
N GLY A 62 -4.69 -3.65 -12.54
CA GLY A 62 -5.65 -3.41 -11.45
C GLY A 62 -4.96 -3.58 -10.12
N GLY A 63 -4.83 -2.49 -9.36
CA GLY A 63 -4.27 -2.50 -8.01
C GLY A 63 -4.88 -3.59 -7.12
N LYS A 64 -4.22 -3.89 -6.01
CA LYS A 64 -4.64 -4.94 -5.08
C LYS A 64 -6.14 -4.85 -4.75
N PRO A 65 -6.87 -5.98 -4.70
CA PRO A 65 -8.26 -5.98 -4.29
C PRO A 65 -8.41 -5.30 -2.92
N GLU A 66 -9.55 -4.65 -2.70
CA GLU A 66 -9.82 -3.86 -1.50
C GLU A 66 -9.43 -4.57 -0.21
N LEU A 67 -9.85 -5.83 -0.07
CA LEU A 67 -9.53 -6.67 1.08
C LEU A 67 -8.02 -6.79 1.32
N GLN A 68 -7.22 -6.97 0.26
CA GLN A 68 -5.77 -7.07 0.40
C GLN A 68 -5.16 -5.72 0.81
N ARG A 69 -5.67 -4.59 0.31
CA ARG A 69 -5.24 -3.27 0.76
C ARG A 69 -5.55 -3.07 2.24
N VAL A 70 -6.79 -3.39 2.66
CA VAL A 70 -7.24 -3.25 4.04
C VAL A 70 -6.42 -4.13 4.99
N LEU A 71 -6.13 -5.37 4.62
CA LEU A 71 -5.27 -6.26 5.43
C LEU A 71 -3.84 -5.73 5.55
N GLN A 72 -3.27 -5.17 4.49
CA GLN A 72 -1.95 -4.54 4.56
C GLN A 72 -1.95 -3.28 5.41
N GLN A 73 -2.98 -2.44 5.28
CA GLN A 73 -3.15 -1.24 6.09
C GLN A 73 -3.25 -1.61 7.57
N ARG A 74 -4.12 -2.57 7.92
CA ARG A 74 -4.25 -3.04 9.31
C ARG A 74 -2.93 -3.58 9.85
N ARG A 75 -2.15 -4.29 9.04
CA ARG A 75 -0.82 -4.77 9.45
C ARG A 75 0.12 -3.61 9.74
N LEU A 76 0.16 -2.60 8.88
CA LEU A 76 0.98 -1.41 9.12
C LEU A 76 0.54 -0.67 10.38
N GLU A 77 -0.77 -0.47 10.57
CA GLU A 77 -1.34 0.18 11.76
C GLU A 77 -1.08 -0.59 13.05
N GLN A 78 -1.13 -1.92 13.00
CA GLN A 78 -0.89 -2.79 14.15
C GLN A 78 0.60 -2.92 14.48
N ASP A 79 1.47 -2.87 13.47
CA ASP A 79 2.93 -2.92 13.60
C ASP A 79 3.56 -1.53 13.78
N VAL A 80 2.79 -0.43 13.92
CA VAL A 80 3.37 0.87 14.26
C VAL A 80 3.77 0.82 15.74
N PRO A 81 5.08 0.80 16.07
CA PRO A 81 5.49 0.93 17.45
C PRO A 81 5.08 2.31 17.96
N PRO A 82 4.80 2.46 19.27
CA PRO A 82 4.61 3.77 19.86
C PRO A 82 5.80 4.67 19.52
N PRO A 83 5.57 5.98 19.28
CA PRO A 83 6.62 6.89 18.85
C PRO A 83 7.77 6.84 19.85
N SER A 84 8.97 6.58 19.33
CA SER A 84 10.20 6.51 20.11
C SER A 84 10.43 7.82 20.87
N ASP A 85 11.10 7.77 22.01
CA ASP A 85 11.45 8.97 22.81
C ASP A 85 12.08 10.07 21.95
N LEU A 86 12.94 9.68 20.98
CA LEU A 86 13.52 10.61 20.02
C LEU A 86 12.46 11.27 19.13
N GLU A 87 11.49 10.50 18.64
CA GLU A 87 10.40 11.03 17.81
C GLU A 87 9.52 11.99 18.61
N GLN A 88 9.25 11.69 19.88
CA GLN A 88 8.52 12.58 20.77
C GLN A 88 9.28 13.90 20.99
N GLU A 89 10.60 13.85 21.22
CA GLU A 89 11.41 15.05 21.42
C GLU A 89 11.50 15.89 20.14
N LEU A 90 11.59 15.26 18.97
CA LEU A 90 11.52 15.96 17.68
C LEU A 90 10.17 16.66 17.50
N ARG A 91 9.05 16.01 17.86
CA ARG A 91 7.71 16.64 17.83
C ARG A 91 7.64 17.86 18.75
N LYS A 92 8.12 17.74 20.00
CA LYS A 92 8.20 18.87 20.95
C LYS A 92 9.06 20.01 20.42
N ARG A 93 10.22 19.69 19.81
CA ARG A 93 11.12 20.70 19.23
C ARG A 93 10.45 21.42 18.06
N LYS A 94 9.77 20.70 17.19
CA LYS A 94 9.01 21.28 16.07
C LYS A 94 7.93 22.23 16.57
N GLN A 95 7.17 21.82 17.58
CA GLN A 95 6.14 22.67 18.17
C GLN A 95 6.73 23.96 18.75
N ARG A 96 7.81 23.88 19.53
CA ARG A 96 8.50 25.07 20.06
C ARG A 96 8.95 26.02 18.96
N LEU A 97 9.55 25.49 17.89
CA LEU A 97 9.98 26.32 16.75
C LEU A 97 8.80 27.05 16.11
N GLN A 98 7.67 26.36 15.92
CA GLN A 98 6.47 26.96 15.35
C GLN A 98 5.90 28.08 16.24
N GLU A 99 5.93 27.91 17.57
CA GLU A 99 5.53 28.95 18.52
C GLU A 99 6.46 30.18 18.42
N TYR A 100 7.78 29.98 18.36
CA TYR A 100 8.74 31.06 18.17
C TYR A 100 8.54 31.81 16.85
N GLU A 101 8.29 31.08 15.75
CA GLU A 101 8.02 31.69 14.43
C GLU A 101 6.78 32.59 14.49
N GLN A 102 5.71 32.13 15.16
CA GLN A 102 4.49 32.93 15.34
C GLN A 102 4.71 34.14 16.24
N GLU A 103 5.49 34.01 17.30
CA GLU A 103 5.81 35.11 18.20
C GLU A 103 6.67 36.18 17.50
N GLU A 104 7.66 35.77 16.72
CA GLU A 104 8.47 36.69 15.90
C GLU A 104 7.63 37.42 14.86
N LEU A 105 6.67 36.74 14.20
CA LEU A 105 5.73 37.39 13.29
C LEU A 105 4.91 38.46 14.02
N LYS A 106 4.32 38.13 15.18
CA LYS A 106 3.57 39.09 16.00
C LYS A 106 4.43 40.27 16.45
N ARG A 107 5.71 40.03 16.78
CA ARG A 107 6.62 41.10 17.20
C ARG A 107 6.92 42.05 16.03
N LYS A 108 7.13 41.52 14.82
CA LYS A 108 7.34 42.31 13.61
C LYS A 108 6.10 43.12 13.26
N GLU A 109 4.92 42.50 13.22
CA GLU A 109 3.65 43.20 13.02
C GLU A 109 3.45 44.31 14.06
N GLY A 110 3.72 44.02 15.34
CA GLY A 110 3.66 45.02 16.41
C GLY A 110 4.59 46.22 16.17
N GLN A 111 5.79 46.00 15.63
CA GLN A 111 6.73 47.08 15.30
C GLN A 111 6.31 47.89 14.07
N GLU A 112 5.69 47.25 13.07
CA GLU A 112 5.15 47.93 11.88
C GLU A 112 3.92 48.78 12.22
N ASN A 113 3.09 48.34 13.17
CA ASN A 113 1.91 49.08 13.63
C ASN A 113 2.25 50.29 14.52
N ILE A 114 3.48 50.41 15.02
CA ILE A 114 3.92 51.56 15.82
C ILE A 114 4.37 52.69 14.89
N PRO A 115 3.81 53.91 15.02
CA PRO A 115 4.23 55.06 14.23
C PRO A 115 5.72 55.34 14.34
N GLU A 116 6.37 55.65 13.21
CA GLU A 116 7.81 55.81 13.12
C GLU A 116 8.38 56.82 14.12
N PHE A 117 7.69 57.95 14.33
CA PHE A 117 8.14 59.00 15.25
C PHE A 117 8.22 58.53 16.71
N VAL A 118 7.42 57.52 17.11
CA VAL A 118 7.52 56.87 18.43
C VAL A 118 8.74 55.97 18.47
N ARG A 119 8.97 55.20 17.40
CA ARG A 119 10.07 54.24 17.27
C ARG A 119 11.46 54.90 17.30
N VAL A 120 11.60 56.11 16.74
CA VAL A 120 12.89 56.85 16.71
C VAL A 120 13.11 57.79 17.91
N LYS A 121 12.13 57.95 18.79
CA LYS A 121 12.17 58.91 19.92
C LYS A 121 13.36 58.69 20.85
N GLU A 122 13.75 57.44 21.09
CA GLU A 122 14.89 57.11 21.96
C GLU A 122 16.24 57.38 21.26
N ASN A 123 16.34 57.17 19.96
CA ASN A 123 17.54 57.51 19.18
C ASN A 123 17.83 59.01 19.22
N LEU A 124 16.78 59.84 19.18
CA LEU A 124 16.90 61.30 19.29
C LEU A 124 17.32 61.79 20.68
N ARG A 125 17.11 61.00 21.74
CA ARG A 125 17.54 61.36 23.11
C ARG A 125 19.04 61.20 23.29
N HIS A 126 19.66 60.21 22.65
CA HIS A 126 21.09 59.94 22.73
C HIS A 126 21.94 60.95 21.93
N VAL A 127 21.39 61.57 20.89
CA VAL A 127 22.11 62.57 20.07
C VAL A 127 22.25 63.93 20.78
N ARG A 128 21.34 64.28 21.71
CA ARG A 128 21.34 65.60 22.39
C ARG A 128 22.48 65.81 23.38
N VAL A 129 23.24 64.78 23.72
CA VAL A 129 24.37 64.85 24.66
C VAL A 129 25.71 65.14 23.96
N ALA A 130 25.73 65.20 22.62
CA ALA A 130 26.92 65.38 21.79
C ALA A 130 26.98 66.75 21.06
N VAL A 131 26.46 67.81 21.69
CA VAL A 131 26.67 69.20 21.24
C VAL A 131 27.23 69.98 22.43
N GLN A 132 28.55 70.13 22.47
CA GLN A 132 29.29 71.12 23.27
C GLN A 132 29.95 72.10 22.32
#